data_AF-A0A2R6P3B6-F1
#
_entry.id   AF-A0A2R6P3B6-F1
#
_cell.length_a   1.000
_cell.length_b   1.000
_cell.length_c   1.000
_cell.angle_alpha   90.00
_cell.angle_beta   90.00
_cell.angle_gamma   90.00
#
_symmetry.space_group_name_H-M   'P 1'
#
loop_
_entity.id
_entity.type
_entity.pdbx_description
1 polymer ?
#
loop_
_entity_poly.entity_id
_entity_poly.type
_entity_poly.pdbx_seq_one_letter_code
_entity_poly.pdbx_strand_id
1 'polypeptide(L)'
;MAAPAMPLGEEFQPEAAIVNYFGSGDTLGGHLDDMEADWSKPIVSMSLGCKAIFLLGGKSRQDLPIAMFLRSGDIVLMAGKARECFHGVPRIFTDGENAEIAPLELQFSDQDDLCFLEYIRTSRININMRQVF
;
A
#
# COMPACT_ATOMS: atom_id res chain seq x y z
N MET A 1 7.37 7.03 21.68
CA MET A 1 6.46 5.88 21.44
C MET A 1 5.40 6.33 20.45
N ALA A 2 4.96 5.45 19.54
CA ALA A 2 3.86 5.77 18.62
C ALA A 2 2.54 5.93 19.39
N ALA A 3 1.73 6.92 19.03
CA ALA A 3 0.38 7.06 19.58
C ALA A 3 -0.58 6.07 18.88
N PRO A 4 -1.63 5.59 19.56
CA PRO A 4 -2.69 4.82 18.91
C PRO A 4 -3.30 5.61 17.73
N ALA A 5 -3.64 4.89 16.66
CA ALA A 5 -4.27 5.49 15.48
C ALA A 5 -5.75 5.88 15.73
N MET A 6 -6.39 5.29 16.74
CA MET A 6 -7.78 5.50 17.12
C MET A 6 -7.89 5.70 18.64
N PRO A 7 -8.91 6.41 19.14
CA PRO A 7 -9.18 6.50 20.57
C PRO A 7 -9.39 5.14 21.23
N LEU A 8 -9.10 5.05 22.53
CA LEU A 8 -9.31 3.81 23.28
C LEU A 8 -10.82 3.47 23.32
N GLY A 9 -11.16 2.24 22.94
CA GLY A 9 -12.54 1.76 22.89
C GLY A 9 -13.25 1.98 21.56
N GLU A 10 -12.60 2.63 20.59
CA GLU A 10 -13.08 2.67 19.20
C GLU A 10 -12.40 1.61 18.36
N GLU A 11 -13.19 0.93 17.51
CA GLU A 11 -12.72 -0.07 16.56
C GLU A 11 -12.84 0.46 15.14
N PHE A 12 -11.83 0.16 14.31
CA PHE A 12 -11.85 0.50 12.89
C PHE A 12 -12.86 -0.38 12.18
N GLN A 13 -13.81 0.23 11.47
CA GLN A 13 -14.82 -0.47 10.68
C GLN A 13 -14.48 -0.30 9.19
N PRO A 14 -13.88 -1.31 8.53
CA PRO A 14 -13.58 -1.22 7.11
C PRO A 14 -14.89 -1.25 6.30
N GLU A 15 -15.24 -0.12 5.69
CA GLU A 15 -16.48 0.05 4.93
C GLU A 15 -16.25 0.04 3.41
N ALA A 16 -15.04 0.43 2.99
CA ALA A 16 -14.66 0.48 1.58
C ALA A 16 -13.22 -0.01 1.39
N ALA A 17 -12.96 -0.58 0.21
CA ALA A 17 -11.62 -0.95 -0.21
C ALA A 17 -11.38 -0.57 -1.68
N ILE A 18 -10.20 -0.03 -1.97
CA ILE A 18 -9.69 0.17 -3.32
C ILE A 18 -8.57 -0.83 -3.56
N VAL A 19 -8.75 -1.70 -4.56
CA VAL A 19 -7.73 -2.66 -4.99
C VAL A 19 -7.08 -2.13 -6.26
N ASN A 20 -5.79 -1.80 -6.15
CA ASN A 20 -4.97 -1.38 -7.28
C ASN A 20 -4.11 -2.54 -7.75
N TYR A 21 -4.19 -2.83 -9.04
CA TYR A 21 -3.37 -3.83 -9.72
C TYR A 21 -2.34 -3.09 -10.57
N PHE A 22 -1.06 -3.37 -10.33
CA PHE A 22 0.04 -2.73 -11.04
C PHE A 22 0.86 -3.77 -11.79
N GLY A 23 1.14 -3.50 -13.06
CA GLY A 23 2.08 -4.23 -13.89
C GLY A 23 3.41 -3.50 -14.05
N SER A 24 4.21 -3.97 -15.03
CA SER A 24 5.49 -3.37 -15.35
C SER A 24 5.35 -1.96 -15.90
N GLY A 25 6.08 -1.01 -15.32
CA GLY A 25 6.05 0.40 -15.74
C GLY A 25 4.91 1.22 -15.14
N ASP A 26 3.95 0.60 -14.47
CA ASP A 26 2.88 1.32 -13.80
C ASP A 26 3.40 2.15 -12.62
N THR A 27 2.77 3.30 -12.41
CA THR A 27 3.09 4.22 -11.31
C THR A 27 1.81 4.81 -10.74
N LEU A 28 1.88 5.26 -9.49
CA LEU A 28 0.84 6.06 -8.86
C LEU A 28 1.42 7.41 -8.48
N GLY A 29 0.96 8.47 -9.15
CA GLY A 29 1.40 9.83 -8.90
C GLY A 29 1.07 10.33 -7.49
N GLY A 30 1.76 11.38 -7.05
CA GLY A 30 1.49 12.02 -5.76
C GLY A 30 0.04 12.53 -5.67
N HIS A 31 -0.75 11.99 -4.75
CA HIS A 31 -2.15 12.33 -4.51
C HIS A 31 -2.48 12.33 -3.01
N LEU A 32 -3.69 12.81 -2.69
CA LEU A 32 -4.29 12.71 -1.36
C LEU A 32 -5.49 11.77 -1.47
N ASP A 33 -5.76 11.08 -0.37
CA ASP A 33 -6.99 10.32 -0.17
C ASP A 33 -7.96 11.16 0.65
N ASP A 34 -8.82 11.92 -0.04
CA ASP A 34 -9.58 13.04 0.51
C ASP A 34 -11.11 12.89 0.37
N MET A 35 -11.58 11.67 0.12
CA MET A 35 -12.99 11.38 -0.20
C MET A 35 -13.81 10.90 1.00
N GLU A 36 -13.19 10.54 2.13
CA GLU A 36 -13.90 10.10 3.33
C GLU A 36 -14.52 11.28 4.09
N ALA A 37 -15.66 11.05 4.75
CA ALA A 37 -16.33 12.07 5.55
C ALA A 37 -15.60 12.33 6.88
N ASP A 38 -15.05 11.28 7.48
CA ASP A 38 -14.25 11.36 8.71
C ASP A 38 -12.76 11.06 8.45
N TRP A 39 -11.93 12.11 8.55
CA TRP A 39 -10.49 12.01 8.37
C TRP A 39 -9.73 11.56 9.62
N SER A 40 -10.43 11.43 10.75
CA SER A 40 -9.84 10.91 11.99
C SER A 40 -9.53 9.41 11.89
N LYS A 41 -10.25 8.69 11.02
CA LYS A 41 -10.07 7.25 10.79
C LYS A 41 -8.85 6.98 9.89
N PRO A 42 -8.07 5.94 10.19
CA PRO A 42 -6.88 5.62 9.42
C PRO A 42 -7.22 5.03 8.04
N ILE A 43 -6.22 5.04 7.15
CA ILE A 43 -6.19 4.18 5.96
C ILE A 43 -5.22 3.04 6.23
N VAL A 44 -5.68 1.81 5.96
CA VAL A 44 -4.86 0.60 6.03
C VAL A 44 -4.53 0.15 4.61
N SER A 45 -3.27 0.26 4.21
CA SER A 45 -2.78 -0.14 2.88
C SER A 45 -1.95 -1.41 2.98
N MET A 46 -2.41 -2.49 2.37
CA MET A 46 -1.71 -3.78 2.31
C MET A 46 -1.00 -3.97 0.98
N SER A 47 0.23 -4.45 1.03
CA SER A 47 1.09 -4.67 -0.14
C SER A 47 1.26 -6.15 -0.43
N LEU A 48 1.04 -6.58 -1.68
CA LEU A 48 1.26 -7.96 -2.12
C LEU A 48 2.06 -7.98 -3.42
N GLY A 49 2.98 -8.92 -3.55
CA GLY A 49 3.79 -9.13 -4.75
C GLY A 49 5.05 -8.27 -4.82
N CYS A 50 5.39 -7.80 -6.02
CA CYS A 50 6.65 -7.11 -6.27
C CYS A 50 6.88 -5.93 -5.31
N LYS A 51 8.13 -5.81 -4.85
CA LYS A 51 8.62 -4.67 -4.09
C LYS A 51 8.34 -3.37 -4.83
N ALA A 52 8.02 -2.31 -4.09
CA ALA A 52 7.84 -0.96 -4.64
C ALA A 52 8.52 0.10 -3.79
N ILE A 53 8.73 1.27 -4.38
CA ILE A 53 9.02 2.50 -3.64
C ILE A 53 7.69 3.17 -3.30
N PHE A 54 7.47 3.45 -2.03
CA PHE A 54 6.40 4.33 -1.56
C PHE A 54 7.01 5.66 -1.13
N LEU A 55 6.36 6.74 -1.54
CA LEU A 55 6.73 8.10 -1.15
C LEU A 55 5.66 8.65 -0.21
N LEU A 56 6.08 9.06 1.00
CA LEU A 56 5.25 9.82 1.93
C LEU A 56 5.73 11.27 1.96
N GLY A 57 4.95 12.15 1.37
CA GLY A 57 5.17 13.60 1.34
C GLY A 57 4.67 14.32 2.59
N GLY A 58 4.51 15.64 2.46
CA GLY A 58 3.86 16.49 3.44
C GLY A 58 2.46 16.91 3.02
N LYS A 59 1.95 17.98 3.64
CA LYS A 59 0.61 18.54 3.35
C LYS A 59 0.57 19.32 2.04
N SER A 60 1.74 19.61 1.47
CA SER A 60 1.88 20.23 0.16
C SER A 60 2.61 19.31 -0.82
N ARG A 61 2.28 19.43 -2.12
CA ARG A 61 3.00 18.76 -3.22
C ARG A 61 4.46 19.19 -3.33
N GLN A 62 4.85 20.32 -2.74
CA GLN A 62 6.22 20.81 -2.73
C GLN A 62 7.07 20.23 -1.59
N ASP A 63 6.44 19.59 -0.59
CA ASP A 63 7.15 19.02 0.53
C ASP A 63 7.95 17.79 0.07
N LEU A 64 9.23 17.74 0.45
CA LEU A 64 10.12 16.65 0.05
C LEU A 64 9.65 15.32 0.66
N PRO A 65 9.36 14.28 -0.14
CA PRO A 65 8.86 13.03 0.39
C PRO A 65 9.97 12.17 1.00
N ILE A 66 9.59 11.38 2.00
CA ILE A 66 10.40 10.29 2.53
C ILE A 66 10.10 9.05 1.69
N ALA A 67 11.16 8.43 1.18
CA ALA A 67 11.07 7.18 0.42
C ALA A 67 11.24 5.96 1.33
N MET A 68 10.43 4.94 1.10
CA MET A 68 10.54 3.64 1.77
C MET A 68 10.19 2.50 0.82
N PHE A 69 10.74 1.31 1.09
CA PHE A 69 10.36 0.10 0.38
C PHE A 69 9.10 -0.50 0.99
N LEU A 70 8.18 -0.93 0.13
CA LEU A 70 7.07 -1.81 0.49
C LEU A 70 7.24 -3.14 -0.23
N ARG A 71 7.39 -4.21 0.54
CA ARG A 71 7.50 -5.61 0.09
C ARG A 71 6.16 -6.31 0.20
N SER A 72 6.07 -7.52 -0.33
CA SER A 72 4.88 -8.35 -0.09
C SER A 72 4.70 -8.62 1.40
N GLY A 73 3.49 -8.43 1.91
CA GLY A 73 3.13 -8.55 3.33
C GLY A 73 3.26 -7.25 4.14
N ASP A 74 3.94 -6.22 3.62
CA ASP A 74 4.05 -4.94 4.34
C ASP A 74 2.69 -4.22 4.40
N ILE A 75 2.41 -3.62 5.55
CA ILE A 75 1.19 -2.83 5.79
C ILE A 75 1.59 -1.41 6.17
N VAL A 76 1.02 -0.43 5.48
CA VAL A 76 1.12 0.99 5.82
C VAL A 76 -0.17 1.43 6.50
N LEU A 77 -0.05 1.93 7.72
CA LEU A 77 -1.14 2.57 8.44
C LEU A 77 -0.95 4.09 8.39
N MET A 78 -1.76 4.78 7.57
CA MET A 78 -1.78 6.24 7.54
C MET A 78 -2.83 6.73 8.52
N ALA A 79 -2.39 7.37 9.61
CA ALA A 79 -3.26 7.87 10.67
C ALA A 79 -2.84 9.27 11.13
N GLY A 80 -3.77 10.02 11.73
CA GLY A 80 -3.53 11.38 12.21
C GLY A 80 -2.92 12.26 11.12
N LYS A 81 -1.82 12.96 11.43
CA LYS A 81 -1.16 13.88 10.49
C LYS A 81 -0.75 13.23 9.16
N ALA A 82 -0.48 11.92 9.15
CA ALA A 82 -0.09 11.21 7.93
C ALA A 82 -1.27 11.03 6.94
N ARG A 83 -2.53 11.07 7.41
CA ARG A 83 -3.72 11.03 6.52
C ARG A 83 -3.83 12.25 5.62
N GLU A 84 -3.25 13.35 6.07
CA GLU A 84 -3.26 14.63 5.35
C GLU A 84 -2.04 14.79 4.43
N CYS A 85 -1.20 13.77 4.30
CA CYS A 85 0.04 13.84 3.52
C CYS A 85 -0.14 13.28 2.10
N PHE A 86 0.42 13.98 1.13
CA PHE A 86 0.53 13.47 -0.24
C PHE A 86 1.35 12.20 -0.25
N HIS A 87 0.96 11.22 -1.06
CA HIS A 87 1.72 9.99 -1.20
C HIS A 87 1.57 9.39 -2.60
N GLY A 88 2.45 8.43 -2.92
CA GLY A 88 2.45 7.79 -4.23
C GLY A 88 3.42 6.63 -4.33
N VAL A 89 3.38 5.95 -5.47
CA VAL A 89 4.20 4.77 -5.79
C VAL A 89 4.89 5.04 -7.13
N PRO A 90 6.08 5.68 -7.14
CA PRO A 90 6.76 6.05 -8.38
C PRO A 90 7.44 4.88 -9.10
N ARG A 91 7.63 3.73 -8.42
CA ARG A 91 8.34 2.59 -9.00
C ARG A 91 7.94 1.28 -8.37
N ILE A 92 7.77 0.27 -9.22
CA ILE A 92 7.60 -1.13 -8.87
C ILE A 92 8.75 -1.91 -9.51
N PHE A 93 9.35 -2.82 -8.76
CA PHE A 93 10.46 -3.64 -9.23
C PHE A 93 9.90 -4.96 -9.77
N THR A 94 9.54 -5.00 -11.05
CA THR A 94 9.02 -6.20 -11.71
C THR A 94 10.11 -7.06 -12.35
N ASP A 95 11.37 -6.66 -12.24
CA ASP A 95 12.52 -7.47 -12.65
C ASP A 95 12.84 -8.50 -11.56
N GLY A 96 13.11 -9.74 -11.96
CA GLY A 96 13.26 -10.86 -11.03
C GLY A 96 14.37 -10.68 -9.99
N GLU A 97 15.41 -9.91 -10.29
CA GLU A 97 16.53 -9.62 -9.37
C GLU A 97 16.10 -8.70 -8.23
N ASN A 98 15.28 -7.67 -8.51
CA ASN A 98 14.92 -6.65 -7.53
C ASN A 98 13.50 -6.78 -6.97
N ALA A 99 12.68 -7.71 -7.49
CA ALA A 99 11.28 -7.89 -7.08
C ALA A 99 11.11 -8.34 -5.62
N GLU A 100 12.10 -9.04 -5.03
CA GLU A 100 12.09 -9.55 -3.65
C GLU A 100 10.87 -10.42 -3.30
N ILE A 101 10.38 -11.23 -4.24
CA ILE A 101 9.17 -12.06 -4.07
C ILE A 101 9.44 -13.54 -3.72
N ALA A 102 10.70 -13.98 -3.67
CA ALA A 102 11.04 -15.39 -3.44
C ALA A 102 10.34 -16.01 -2.20
N PRO A 103 10.22 -15.32 -1.04
CA PRO A 103 9.48 -15.88 0.10
C PRO A 103 7.98 -16.09 -0.16
N LEU A 104 7.39 -15.28 -1.04
CA LEU A 104 6.00 -15.39 -1.44
C LEU A 104 5.81 -16.52 -2.45
N GLU A 105 6.73 -16.68 -3.41
CA GLU A 105 6.68 -17.77 -4.39
C GLU A 105 6.68 -19.15 -3.73
N LEU A 106 7.42 -19.30 -2.62
CA LEU A 106 7.46 -20.54 -1.84
C LEU A 106 6.12 -20.91 -1.19
N GLN A 107 5.16 -19.99 -1.12
CA GLN A 107 3.82 -20.24 -0.58
C GLN A 107 2.86 -20.83 -1.62
N PHE A 108 3.25 -20.81 -2.89
CA PHE A 108 2.45 -21.35 -4.01
C PHE A 108 3.06 -22.69 -4.44
N SER A 109 2.52 -23.79 -3.92
CA SER A 109 3.04 -25.15 -4.17
C SER A 109 2.16 -25.99 -5.09
N ASP A 110 0.91 -25.60 -5.27
CA ASP A 110 -0.10 -26.44 -5.91
C ASP A 110 -0.22 -26.11 -7.40
N GLN A 111 -0.66 -27.08 -8.21
CA GLN A 111 -0.87 -26.85 -9.65
C GLN A 111 -1.90 -25.74 -9.90
N ASP A 112 -2.88 -25.61 -9.02
CA ASP A 112 -3.92 -24.58 -9.11
C ASP A 112 -3.35 -23.18 -8.81
N ASP A 113 -2.17 -23.07 -8.21
CA ASP A 113 -1.52 -21.80 -7.89
C ASP A 113 -0.73 -21.18 -9.05
N LEU A 114 -0.51 -21.93 -10.13
CA LEU A 114 0.38 -21.53 -11.22
C LEU A 114 -0.01 -20.16 -11.81
N CYS A 115 -1.30 -19.90 -11.99
CA CYS A 115 -1.78 -18.63 -12.53
C CYS A 115 -1.51 -17.45 -11.57
N PHE A 116 -1.63 -17.67 -10.26
CA PHE A 116 -1.31 -16.65 -9.25
C PHE A 116 0.19 -16.40 -9.18
N LEU A 117 1.00 -17.46 -9.25
CA LEU A 117 2.45 -17.37 -9.25
C LEU A 117 2.97 -16.63 -10.49
N GLU A 118 2.45 -16.94 -11.68
CA GLU A 118 2.80 -16.23 -12.91
C GLU A 118 2.41 -14.75 -12.85
N TYR A 119 1.22 -14.45 -12.31
CA TYR A 119 0.77 -13.07 -12.14
C TYR A 119 1.66 -12.30 -11.17
N ILE A 120 1.90 -12.84 -9.97
CA ILE A 120 2.59 -12.12 -8.89
C ILE A 120 4.08 -11.88 -9.19
N ARG A 121 4.67 -12.67 -10.09
CA ARG A 121 6.06 -12.52 -10.55
C ARG A 121 6.36 -11.18 -11.22
N THR A 122 5.34 -10.57 -11.81
CA THR A 122 5.49 -9.37 -12.64
C THR A 122 4.52 -8.27 -12.25
N SER A 123 3.90 -8.38 -11.07
CA SER A 123 2.85 -7.47 -10.64
C SER A 123 2.90 -7.18 -9.14
N ARG A 124 2.15 -6.16 -8.77
CA ARG A 124 1.90 -5.76 -7.40
C ARG A 124 0.42 -5.48 -7.20
N ILE A 125 -0.10 -5.88 -6.06
CA ILE A 125 -1.46 -5.53 -5.61
C ILE A 125 -1.34 -4.64 -4.37
N ASN A 126 -2.06 -3.53 -4.36
CA ASN A 126 -2.26 -2.71 -3.17
C ASN A 126 -3.76 -2.69 -2.81
N ILE A 127 -4.09 -3.06 -1.57
CA ILE A 127 -5.45 -3.01 -1.04
C ILE A 127 -5.51 -1.91 0.01
N ASN A 128 -6.24 -0.83 -0.28
CA ASN A 128 -6.44 0.28 0.64
C ASN A 128 -7.83 0.20 1.25
N MET A 129 -7.90 -0.16 2.53
CA MET A 129 -9.13 -0.24 3.31
C MET A 129 -9.36 1.05 4.09
N ARG A 130 -10.62 1.49 4.11
CA ARG A 130 -11.03 2.78 4.66
C ARG A 130 -12.35 2.64 5.41
N GLN A 131 -12.51 3.47 6.44
CA GLN A 131 -13.79 3.76 7.06
C GLN A 131 -14.27 5.09 6.48
N VAL A 132 -15.48 5.11 5.93
CA VAL A 132 -16.01 6.26 5.18
C VAL A 132 -16.77 7.21 6.11
N PHE A 133 -17.50 6.67 7.09
CA PHE A 133 -18.36 7.41 8.01
C PHE A 133 -17.89 7.37 9.48
#